data_AF-A0A4S4H9J9-F1
#
_entry.id   AF-A0A4S4H9J9-F1
#
_cell.length_a   1.000
_cell.length_b   1.000
_cell.length_c   1.000
_cell.angle_alpha   90.00
_cell.angle_beta   90.00
_cell.angle_gamma   90.00
#
_symmetry.space_group_name_H-M   'P 1'
#
loop_
_entity.id
_entity.type
_entity.pdbx_description
1 polymer ?
#
loop_
_entity_poly.entity_id
_entity_poly.type
_entity_poly.pdbx_seq_one_letter_code
_entity_poly.pdbx_strand_id
1 'polypeptide(L)'
;MKTISITLDLNEIIYDIQNKTYLTGRSRHDGTNHEQVANMQANDDEESANQILRSVSIAFNTLKTKLGEYIDNNVLSGNNELLTRDSTLAIALQMPSNYNNATTDTIASAAHQYIVSTTVAEWFAITNKPDSQQYTALADVCLKVISEAINKRLRPVRIIAEPK
;
A
#
# COMPACT_ATOMS: atom_id res chain seq x y z
N MET A 1 11.12 -23.22 -5.22
CA MET A 1 10.51 -21.88 -5.06
C MET A 1 11.02 -21.28 -3.76
N LYS A 2 10.84 -19.97 -3.55
CA LYS A 2 11.16 -19.27 -2.31
C LYS A 2 9.95 -18.46 -1.89
N THR A 3 9.60 -18.49 -0.61
CA THR A 3 8.53 -17.64 -0.08
C THR A 3 9.16 -16.37 0.49
N ILE A 4 8.62 -15.21 0.14
CA ILE A 4 8.86 -13.96 0.87
C ILE A 4 7.57 -13.52 1.56
N SER A 5 7.70 -12.90 2.73
CA SER A 5 6.58 -12.38 3.50
C SER A 5 6.67 -10.87 3.58
N ILE A 6 5.57 -10.21 3.23
CA ILE A 6 5.38 -8.76 3.39
C ILE A 6 4.38 -8.56 4.52
N THR A 7 4.78 -7.79 5.53
CA THR A 7 3.96 -7.47 6.69
C THR A 7 3.83 -5.95 6.74
N LEU A 8 2.60 -5.45 6.75
CA LEU A 8 2.31 -4.03 6.86
C LEU A 8 1.55 -3.77 8.15
N ASP A 9 2.06 -2.83 8.93
CA ASP A 9 1.42 -2.37 10.16
C ASP A 9 0.27 -1.41 9.82
N LEU A 10 -0.94 -1.77 10.22
CA LEU A 10 -2.13 -0.97 9.96
C LEU A 10 -2.12 0.35 10.73
N ASN A 11 -1.54 0.39 11.94
CA ASN A 11 -1.44 1.62 12.72
C ASN A 11 -0.54 2.65 12.01
N GLU A 12 0.58 2.20 11.45
CA GLU A 12 1.47 3.05 10.66
C GLU A 12 0.80 3.54 9.37
N ILE A 13 0.02 2.68 8.69
CA ILE A 13 -0.75 3.07 7.50
C ILE A 13 -1.77 4.16 7.85
N ILE A 14 -2.54 3.97 8.92
CA ILE A 14 -3.55 4.94 9.37
C ILE A 14 -2.87 6.26 9.76
N TYR A 15 -1.77 6.19 10.50
CA TYR A 15 -0.99 7.36 10.86
C TYR A 15 -0.52 8.14 9.64
N ASP A 16 0.03 7.49 8.62
CA ASP A 16 0.50 8.18 7.41
C ASP A 16 -0.67 8.79 6.61
N ILE A 17 -1.82 8.12 6.54
CA ILE A 17 -3.03 8.69 5.92
C ILE A 17 -3.48 9.97 6.65
N GLN A 18 -3.59 9.93 7.98
CA GLN A 18 -3.97 11.08 8.80
C GLN A 18 -2.94 12.21 8.67
N ASN A 19 -1.65 11.90 8.72
CA ASN A 19 -0.59 12.88 8.57
C ASN A 19 -0.59 13.53 7.18
N LYS A 20 -0.73 12.76 6.10
CA LYS A 20 -0.78 13.32 4.74
C LYS A 20 -2.01 14.18 4.52
N THR A 21 -3.18 13.76 5.02
CA THR A 21 -4.40 14.57 4.91
C THR A 21 -4.33 15.85 5.74
N TYR A 22 -3.78 15.76 6.96
CA TYR A 22 -3.47 16.91 7.81
C TYR A 22 -2.55 17.92 7.11
N LEU A 23 -1.38 17.47 6.63
CA LEU A 23 -0.38 18.33 6.00
C LEU A 23 -0.90 18.97 4.72
N THR A 24 -1.68 18.22 3.93
CA THR A 24 -2.31 18.74 2.71
C THR A 24 -3.32 19.81 3.07
N GLY A 25 -4.26 19.55 3.99
CA GLY A 25 -5.22 20.55 4.45
C GLY A 25 -4.53 21.81 4.96
N ARG A 26 -3.50 21.66 5.80
CA ARG A 26 -2.71 22.80 6.30
C ARG A 26 -2.05 23.61 5.18
N SER A 27 -1.56 22.93 4.13
CA SER A 27 -0.95 23.61 2.97
C SER A 27 -1.95 24.34 2.07
N ARG A 28 -3.26 24.03 2.20
CA ARG A 28 -4.35 24.67 1.46
C ARG A 28 -5.03 25.77 2.26
N HIS A 29 -4.62 26.02 3.50
CA HIS A 29 -5.20 27.07 4.33
C HIS A 29 -4.86 28.46 3.77
N ASP A 30 -5.88 29.29 3.57
CA ASP A 30 -5.75 30.65 3.03
C ASP A 30 -6.09 31.76 4.04
N GLY A 31 -6.34 31.40 5.30
CA GLY A 31 -6.79 32.34 6.34
C GLY A 31 -8.31 32.46 6.48
N THR A 32 -9.09 31.96 5.52
CA THR A 32 -10.55 32.10 5.49
C THR A 32 -11.29 30.77 5.31
N ASN A 33 -10.66 29.77 4.70
CA ASN A 33 -11.24 28.47 4.38
C ASN A 33 -11.14 27.41 5.51
N HIS A 34 -11.33 27.82 6.77
CA HIS A 34 -11.13 26.94 7.93
C HIS A 34 -11.94 25.64 7.90
N GLU A 35 -13.22 25.71 7.51
CA GLU A 35 -14.11 24.55 7.44
C GLU A 35 -13.66 23.56 6.35
N GLN A 36 -13.29 24.06 5.17
CA GLN A 36 -12.77 23.23 4.10
C GLN A 36 -11.49 22.51 4.55
N VAL A 37 -10.57 23.24 5.19
CA VAL A 37 -9.33 22.65 5.71
C VAL A 37 -9.64 21.60 6.76
N ALA A 38 -10.56 21.85 7.70
CA ALA A 38 -10.94 20.86 8.71
C ALA A 38 -11.50 19.59 8.07
N ASN A 39 -12.40 19.71 7.10
CA ASN A 39 -13.02 18.58 6.39
C ASN A 39 -11.99 17.74 5.60
N MET A 40 -10.88 18.34 5.19
CA MET A 40 -9.80 17.60 4.52
C MET A 40 -9.02 16.67 5.45
N GLN A 41 -8.99 16.95 6.76
CA GLN A 41 -8.08 16.28 7.71
C GLN A 41 -8.77 15.05 8.30
N ALA A 42 -8.36 13.87 7.86
CA ALA A 42 -8.87 12.64 8.42
C ALA A 42 -8.41 12.49 9.88
N ASN A 43 -9.30 12.02 10.74
CA ASN A 43 -9.09 11.95 12.19
C ASN A 43 -9.61 10.61 12.76
N ASP A 44 -9.71 10.52 14.09
CA ASP A 44 -10.15 9.31 14.80
C ASP A 44 -11.65 9.24 15.09
N ASP A 45 -12.44 10.23 14.61
CA ASP A 45 -13.89 10.18 14.74
C ASP A 45 -14.43 8.94 14.02
N GLU A 46 -15.51 8.35 14.56
CA GLU A 46 -16.00 7.04 14.13
C GLU A 46 -16.25 6.95 12.62
N GLU A 47 -16.85 7.98 12.03
CA GLU A 47 -17.16 8.03 10.60
C GLU A 47 -15.87 8.09 9.75
N SER A 48 -14.93 8.94 10.15
CA SER A 48 -13.60 9.08 9.52
C SER A 48 -12.82 7.77 9.59
N ALA A 49 -12.75 7.17 10.78
CA ALA A 49 -12.02 5.94 11.03
C ALA A 49 -12.61 4.77 10.23
N ASN A 50 -13.94 4.63 10.23
CA ASN A 50 -14.64 3.58 9.47
C ASN A 50 -14.41 3.73 7.96
N GLN A 51 -14.43 4.95 7.43
CA GLN A 51 -14.14 5.22 6.03
C GLN A 51 -12.69 4.87 5.68
N ILE A 52 -11.71 5.29 6.49
CA ILE A 52 -10.30 4.95 6.28
C ILE A 52 -10.09 3.43 6.28
N LEU A 53 -10.60 2.73 7.30
CA LEU A 53 -10.43 1.27 7.42
C LEU A 53 -11.07 0.53 6.24
N ARG A 54 -12.21 1.02 5.73
CA ARG A 54 -12.84 0.48 4.52
C ARG A 54 -11.95 0.66 3.29
N SER A 55 -11.47 1.88 3.06
CA SER A 55 -10.60 2.20 1.93
C SER A 55 -9.28 1.44 1.99
N VAL A 56 -8.68 1.27 3.17
CA VAL A 56 -7.48 0.44 3.36
C VAL A 56 -7.75 -1.02 3.00
N SER A 57 -8.87 -1.59 3.46
CA SER A 57 -9.25 -2.97 3.11
C SER A 57 -9.41 -3.17 1.60
N ILE A 58 -10.07 -2.23 0.91
CA ILE A 58 -10.26 -2.27 -0.54
C ILE A 58 -8.91 -2.15 -1.27
N ALA A 59 -8.07 -1.20 -0.88
CA ALA A 59 -6.74 -1.02 -1.46
C ALA A 59 -5.87 -2.27 -1.26
N PHE A 60 -5.84 -2.83 -0.05
CA PHE A 60 -5.09 -4.05 0.25
C PHE A 60 -5.58 -5.25 -0.56
N ASN A 61 -6.89 -5.43 -0.68
CA ASN A 61 -7.48 -6.50 -1.51
C ASN A 61 -7.14 -6.31 -3.00
N THR A 62 -7.18 -5.08 -3.49
CA THR A 62 -6.79 -4.76 -4.87
C THR A 62 -5.32 -5.07 -5.12
N LEU A 63 -4.44 -4.73 -4.16
CA LEU A 63 -3.03 -5.09 -4.23
C LEU A 63 -2.84 -6.61 -4.30
N LYS A 64 -3.52 -7.39 -3.45
CA LYS A 64 -3.47 -8.86 -3.51
C LYS A 64 -3.92 -9.38 -4.87
N THR A 65 -4.98 -8.82 -5.46
CA THR A 65 -5.41 -9.19 -6.82
C THR A 65 -4.33 -8.92 -7.86
N LYS A 66 -3.63 -7.77 -7.78
CA LYS A 66 -2.49 -7.47 -8.68
C LYS A 66 -1.29 -8.39 -8.47
N LEU A 67 -1.16 -8.97 -7.28
CA LEU A 67 -0.10 -9.92 -6.91
C LEU A 67 -0.52 -11.39 -7.08
N GLY A 68 -1.71 -11.66 -7.61
CA GLY A 68 -2.33 -12.99 -7.59
C GLY A 68 -1.52 -14.10 -8.27
N GLU A 69 -0.64 -13.77 -9.22
CA GLU A 69 0.28 -14.73 -9.85
C GLU A 69 1.33 -15.30 -8.89
N TYR A 70 1.62 -14.58 -7.80
CA TYR A 70 2.61 -14.93 -6.79
C TYR A 70 1.97 -15.36 -5.47
N ILE A 71 0.65 -15.23 -5.30
CA ILE A 71 -0.03 -15.62 -4.06
C ILE A 71 -0.49 -17.08 -4.21
N ASP A 72 -0.32 -17.86 -3.14
CA ASP A 72 -0.93 -19.19 -3.08
C ASP A 72 -2.45 -19.05 -2.97
N ASN A 73 -3.17 -19.46 -4.02
CA ASN A 73 -4.61 -19.27 -4.17
C ASN A 73 -5.44 -20.40 -3.50
N ASN A 74 -4.87 -21.13 -2.55
CA ASN A 74 -5.57 -22.20 -1.81
C ASN A 74 -6.64 -21.69 -0.82
N VAL A 75 -6.91 -20.38 -0.76
CA VAL A 75 -7.96 -19.78 0.08
C VAL A 75 -9.30 -19.81 -0.66
N LEU A 76 -10.28 -20.54 -0.12
CA LEU A 76 -11.62 -20.73 -0.70
C LEU A 76 -12.73 -19.89 -0.03
N SER A 77 -12.36 -18.96 0.86
CA SER A 77 -13.30 -18.10 1.58
C SER A 77 -12.91 -16.63 1.47
N GLY A 78 -13.91 -15.76 1.54
CA GLY A 78 -13.74 -14.31 1.60
C GLY A 78 -14.67 -13.71 2.65
N ASN A 79 -14.25 -12.60 3.26
CA ASN A 79 -15.07 -11.80 4.15
C ASN A 79 -15.03 -10.33 3.71
N ASN A 80 -16.00 -9.54 4.20
CA ASN A 80 -16.10 -8.10 3.96
C ASN A 80 -16.31 -7.36 5.29
N GLU A 81 -15.75 -7.93 6.35
CA GLU A 81 -15.76 -7.33 7.68
C GLU A 81 -14.81 -6.12 7.70
N LEU A 82 -15.15 -5.14 8.53
CA LEU A 82 -14.29 -3.98 8.72
C LEU A 82 -13.01 -4.42 9.46
N LEU A 83 -11.87 -3.86 9.04
CA LEU A 83 -10.60 -4.10 9.72
C LEU A 83 -10.65 -3.56 11.15
N THR A 84 -10.01 -4.26 12.08
CA THR A 84 -9.74 -3.74 13.43
C THR A 84 -8.39 -3.02 13.42
N ARG A 85 -8.23 -1.90 14.13
CA ARG A 85 -7.00 -1.06 14.09
C ARG A 85 -5.70 -1.82 14.37
N ASP A 86 -5.74 -2.87 15.19
CA ASP A 86 -4.55 -3.68 15.52
C ASP A 86 -4.30 -4.85 14.56
N SER A 87 -5.01 -4.89 13.42
CA SER A 87 -4.83 -5.94 12.42
C SER A 87 -3.48 -5.81 11.73
N THR A 88 -2.81 -6.92 11.52
CA THR A 88 -1.63 -6.98 10.65
C THR A 88 -2.05 -7.36 9.23
N LEU A 89 -1.62 -6.58 8.24
CA LEU A 89 -1.86 -6.90 6.83
C LEU A 89 -0.66 -7.69 6.29
N ALA A 90 -0.86 -8.97 5.99
CA ALA A 90 0.21 -9.87 5.56
C ALA A 90 -0.03 -10.44 4.15
N ILE A 91 1.04 -10.50 3.34
CA ILE A 91 1.04 -11.14 2.02
C ILE A 91 2.25 -12.08 1.94
N ALA A 92 2.00 -13.35 1.62
CA ALA A 92 3.04 -14.31 1.30
C ALA A 92 3.14 -14.48 -0.23
N LEU A 93 4.34 -14.30 -0.79
CA LEU A 93 4.60 -14.38 -2.22
C LEU A 93 5.50 -15.58 -2.54
N GLN A 94 5.03 -16.46 -3.41
CA GLN A 94 5.72 -17.61 -3.97
C GLN A 94 6.57 -17.18 -5.16
N MET A 95 7.87 -17.04 -4.92
CA MET A 95 8.83 -16.54 -5.88
C MET A 95 9.65 -17.67 -6.52
N PRO A 96 10.16 -17.47 -7.77
CA PRO A 96 11.13 -18.38 -8.37
C PRO A 96 12.39 -18.55 -7.50
N SER A 97 13.08 -19.69 -7.63
CA SER A 97 14.28 -20.00 -6.84
C SER A 97 15.41 -18.99 -7.03
N ASN A 98 15.51 -18.37 -8.21
CA ASN A 98 16.48 -17.33 -8.55
C ASN A 98 15.95 -15.90 -8.31
N TYR A 99 14.86 -15.70 -7.57
CA TYR A 99 14.42 -14.37 -7.17
C TYR A 99 15.51 -13.62 -6.38
N ASN A 100 15.60 -12.31 -6.60
CA ASN A 100 16.52 -11.43 -5.88
C ASN A 100 15.84 -10.91 -4.61
N ASN A 101 16.16 -11.52 -3.46
CA ASN A 101 15.56 -11.15 -2.18
C ASN A 101 15.88 -9.70 -1.73
N ALA A 102 16.88 -9.04 -2.31
CA ALA A 102 17.23 -7.66 -1.96
C ALA A 102 16.13 -6.64 -2.26
N THR A 103 15.14 -6.99 -3.10
CA THR A 103 14.00 -6.11 -3.41
C THR A 103 12.80 -6.30 -2.51
N THR A 104 12.89 -7.14 -1.48
CA THR A 104 11.78 -7.41 -0.55
C THR A 104 11.32 -6.14 0.18
N ASP A 105 12.26 -5.34 0.68
CA ASP A 105 11.94 -4.09 1.36
C ASP A 105 11.35 -3.06 0.40
N THR A 106 11.80 -3.04 -0.86
CA THR A 106 11.19 -2.20 -1.91
C THR A 106 9.73 -2.56 -2.14
N ILE A 107 9.39 -3.84 -2.15
CA ILE A 107 7.99 -4.30 -2.27
C ILE A 107 7.18 -3.85 -1.04
N ALA A 108 7.73 -4.04 0.17
CA ALA A 108 7.04 -3.66 1.40
C ALA A 108 6.76 -2.15 1.46
N SER A 109 7.76 -1.31 1.20
CA SER A 109 7.60 0.15 1.21
C SER A 109 6.64 0.62 0.10
N ALA A 110 6.73 0.05 -1.10
CA ALA A 110 5.82 0.42 -2.18
C ALA A 110 4.38 -0.06 -1.94
N ALA A 111 4.19 -1.22 -1.30
CA ALA A 111 2.88 -1.73 -0.90
C ALA A 111 2.23 -0.83 0.16
N HIS A 112 2.99 -0.42 1.18
CA HIS A 112 2.54 0.56 2.16
C HIS A 112 2.11 1.86 1.46
N GLN A 113 2.99 2.45 0.64
CA GLN A 113 2.71 3.71 -0.04
C GLN A 113 1.54 3.59 -1.03
N TYR A 114 1.36 2.44 -1.69
CA TYR A 114 0.20 2.17 -2.55
C TYR A 114 -1.11 2.27 -1.78
N ILE A 115 -1.19 1.59 -0.62
CA ILE A 115 -2.40 1.58 0.22
C ILE A 115 -2.69 3.00 0.70
N VAL A 116 -1.69 3.68 1.30
CA VAL A 116 -1.83 5.05 1.78
C VAL A 116 -2.30 5.99 0.66
N SER A 117 -1.66 5.94 -0.51
CA SER A 117 -2.00 6.84 -1.62
C SER A 117 -3.40 6.56 -2.17
N THR A 118 -3.79 5.29 -2.27
CA THR A 118 -5.13 4.90 -2.72
C THR A 118 -6.19 5.42 -1.74
N THR A 119 -5.98 5.23 -0.44
CA THR A 119 -6.92 5.70 0.58
C THR A 119 -7.00 7.22 0.65
N VAL A 120 -5.87 7.93 0.54
CA VAL A 120 -5.86 9.40 0.49
C VAL A 120 -6.55 9.93 -0.77
N ALA A 121 -6.37 9.27 -1.91
CA ALA A 121 -7.07 9.64 -3.15
C ALA A 121 -8.59 9.50 -3.00
N GLU A 122 -9.07 8.40 -2.42
CA GLU A 122 -10.49 8.18 -2.13
C GLU A 122 -11.04 9.20 -1.12
N TRP A 123 -10.28 9.49 -0.05
CA TRP A 123 -10.64 10.51 0.92
C TRP A 123 -10.81 11.88 0.26
N PHE A 124 -9.83 12.31 -0.53
CA PHE A 124 -9.90 13.58 -1.24
C PHE A 124 -10.92 13.61 -2.36
N ALA A 125 -11.33 12.47 -2.92
CA ALA A 125 -12.46 12.44 -3.85
C ALA A 125 -13.75 12.97 -3.19
N ILE A 126 -13.86 12.86 -1.86
CA ILE A 126 -14.98 13.37 -1.04
C ILE A 126 -14.68 14.78 -0.53
N THR A 127 -13.50 14.99 0.06
CA THR A 127 -13.22 16.18 0.88
C THR A 127 -12.48 17.30 0.15
N ASN A 128 -11.73 16.97 -0.92
CA ASN A 128 -10.97 17.94 -1.72
C ASN A 128 -10.57 17.36 -3.09
N LYS A 129 -11.53 17.28 -4.00
CA LYS A 129 -11.40 16.61 -5.30
C LYS A 129 -10.16 16.99 -6.11
N PRO A 130 -9.69 18.25 -6.15
CA PRO A 130 -8.51 18.62 -6.93
C PRO A 130 -7.23 17.86 -6.55
N ASP A 131 -7.00 17.58 -5.27
CA ASP A 131 -5.77 16.89 -4.83
C ASP A 131 -5.86 15.36 -4.99
N SER A 132 -7.06 14.78 -5.17
CA SER A 132 -7.27 13.33 -5.31
C SER A 132 -6.41 12.72 -6.44
N GLN A 133 -6.35 13.37 -7.60
CA GLN A 133 -5.67 12.84 -8.79
C GLN A 133 -4.16 12.63 -8.58
N GLN A 134 -3.51 13.50 -7.79
CA GLN A 134 -2.08 13.37 -7.49
C GLN A 134 -1.81 12.06 -6.74
N TYR A 135 -2.69 11.70 -5.79
CA TYR A 135 -2.54 10.48 -5.01
C TYR A 135 -2.89 9.22 -5.82
N THR A 136 -3.84 9.30 -6.75
CA THR A 136 -4.05 8.22 -7.73
C THR A 136 -2.79 7.97 -8.56
N ALA A 137 -2.16 9.03 -9.07
CA ALA A 137 -0.92 8.90 -9.84
C ALA A 137 0.23 8.31 -9.01
N LEU A 138 0.32 8.67 -7.72
CA LEU A 138 1.31 8.09 -6.80
C LEU A 138 1.05 6.59 -6.58
N ALA A 139 -0.20 6.18 -6.41
CA ALA A 139 -0.57 4.77 -6.30
C ALA A 139 -0.15 3.97 -7.56
N ASP A 140 -0.35 4.53 -8.76
CA ASP A 140 0.09 3.91 -10.01
C ASP A 140 1.62 3.76 -10.09
N VAL A 141 2.38 4.74 -9.60
CA VAL A 141 3.84 4.64 -9.50
C VAL A 141 4.24 3.49 -8.56
N CYS A 142 3.59 3.37 -7.41
CA CYS A 142 3.84 2.27 -6.48
C CYS A 142 3.61 0.89 -7.12
N LEU A 143 2.53 0.74 -7.90
CA LEU A 143 2.26 -0.52 -8.62
C LEU A 143 3.36 -0.85 -9.64
N LYS A 144 3.91 0.14 -10.34
CA LYS A 144 5.06 -0.04 -11.24
C LYS A 144 6.30 -0.49 -10.49
N VAL A 145 6.61 0.16 -9.37
CA VAL A 145 7.76 -0.20 -8.51
C VAL A 145 7.62 -1.64 -7.99
N ILE A 146 6.43 -2.03 -7.53
CA ILE A 146 6.15 -3.40 -7.08
C ILE A 146 6.35 -4.40 -8.23
N SER A 147 5.81 -4.11 -9.41
CA SER A 147 5.96 -4.96 -10.59
C SER A 147 7.43 -5.15 -10.98
N GLU A 148 8.22 -4.08 -10.99
CA GLU A 148 9.65 -4.14 -11.30
C GLU A 148 10.44 -4.94 -10.26
N ALA A 149 10.14 -4.73 -8.98
CA ALA A 149 10.81 -5.38 -7.86
C ALA A 149 10.57 -6.89 -7.85
N ILE A 150 9.31 -7.32 -7.99
CA ILE A 150 8.90 -8.73 -8.03
C ILE A 150 9.55 -9.50 -9.18
N ASN A 151 9.84 -8.81 -10.28
CA ASN A 151 10.46 -9.42 -11.47
C ASN A 151 12.00 -9.47 -11.42
N LYS A 152 12.67 -8.94 -10.38
CA LYS A 152 14.13 -9.03 -10.29
C LYS A 152 14.59 -10.48 -10.05
N ARG A 153 15.65 -10.87 -10.75
CA ARG A 153 16.26 -12.21 -10.69
C ARG A 153 17.77 -12.09 -10.46
N LEU A 154 18.34 -13.04 -9.74
CA LEU A 154 19.78 -13.22 -9.59
C LEU A 154 20.38 -13.73 -10.90
N ARG A 155 21.56 -13.20 -11.26
CA ARG A 155 22.31 -13.69 -12.42
C ARG A 155 22.92 -15.06 -12.10
N PRO A 156 22.96 -16.00 -13.06
CA PRO A 156 23.67 -17.27 -12.89
C PRO A 156 25.14 -17.03 -12.56
N VAL A 157 25.66 -17.71 -11.54
CA VAL A 157 27.10 -17.72 -11.25
C VAL A 157 27.74 -18.84 -12.07
N ARG A 158 28.73 -18.50 -12.90
CA ARG A 158 29.50 -19.49 -13.65
C ARG A 158 30.55 -20.09 -12.72
N ILE A 159 30.43 -21.37 -12.41
CA ILE A 159 31.48 -22.12 -11.72
C ILE A 159 32.56 -22.44 -12.77
N ILE A 160 33.76 -21.88 -12.61
CA ILE A 160 34.93 -22.30 -13.38
C ILE A 160 35.53 -23.48 -12.60
N ALA A 161 35.52 -24.68 -13.19
CA ALA A 161 36.20 -25.81 -12.58
C ALA A 161 37.71 -25.52 -12.56
N GLU A 162 38.35 -25.64 -11.40
CA GLU A 162 39.80 -25.53 -11.29
C GLU A 162 40.47 -26.64 -12.10
N PRO A 163 41.57 -26.34 -12.82
CA PRO A 163 42.32 -27.36 -13.54
C PRO A 163 42.92 -28.36 -12.54
N LYS A 164 42.77 -29.65 -12.84
CA LYS A 164 43.35 -30.77 -12.10
C LYS A 164 44.87 -30.74 -12.10
#